data_AF-A0A7C3BXV1-F1
#
_entry.id   AF-A0A7C3BXV1-F1
#
_cell.length_a   1.000
_cell.length_b   1.000
_cell.length_c   1.000
_cell.angle_alpha   90.00
_cell.angle_beta   90.00
_cell.angle_gamma   90.00
#
_symmetry.space_group_name_H-M   'P 1'
#
loop_
_entity.id
_entity.type
_entity.pdbx_description
1 polymer ?
#
loop_
_entity_poly.entity_id
_entity_poly.type
_entity_poly.pdbx_seq_one_letter_code
_entity_poly.pdbx_strand_id
1 'polypeptide(L)'
;VLVYSGVYLYRRKGGGLIAWNTLIGGGVTLVLILALWLGSLWDFDRLFHQFHLIAFSNDFWSAKGYMLKLFPGGFWYDIVLFGASGMAAAAAVLCVIAGSYLFFTKKGLHFHR
;
A
#
# COMPACT_ATOMS: atom_id res chain seq x y z
N VAL A 1 -4.89 12.38 -4.34
CA VAL A 1 -4.13 11.52 -5.28
C VAL A 1 -5.06 10.81 -6.27
N LEU A 2 -6.01 9.98 -5.83
CA LEU A 2 -6.91 9.20 -6.72
C LEU A 2 -7.63 10.03 -7.80
N VAL A 3 -8.26 11.15 -7.41
CA VAL A 3 -8.97 12.05 -8.35
C VAL A 3 -7.99 12.72 -9.33
N TYR A 4 -6.82 13.11 -8.85
CA TYR A 4 -5.79 13.74 -9.68
C TYR A 4 -5.25 12.77 -10.74
N SER A 5 -4.95 11.53 -10.35
CA SER A 5 -4.51 10.47 -11.26
C SER A 5 -5.59 10.15 -12.30
N GLY A 6 -6.86 10.08 -11.89
CA GLY A 6 -7.99 9.82 -12.80
C GLY A 6 -8.23 10.94 -13.81
N VAL A 7 -8.26 12.21 -13.34
CA VAL A 7 -8.45 13.38 -14.21
C VAL A 7 -7.26 13.59 -15.16
N TYR A 8 -6.04 13.28 -14.71
CA TYR A 8 -4.83 13.46 -15.51
C TYR A 8 -4.67 12.38 -16.59
N LEU A 9 -5.03 11.12 -16.30
CA LEU A 9 -5.08 10.03 -17.30
C LEU A 9 -6.14 10.31 -18.38
N TYR A 10 -7.28 10.91 -18.01
CA TYR A 10 -8.34 11.26 -18.95
C TYR A 10 -7.93 12.36 -19.96
N ARG A 11 -6.99 13.25 -19.61
CA ARG A 11 -6.74 14.50 -20.37
C ARG A 11 -5.56 14.53 -21.36
N ARG A 12 -4.66 13.53 -21.48
CA ARG A 12 -3.46 13.70 -22.35
C ARG A 12 -2.94 12.46 -23.11
N LYS A 13 -2.61 12.68 -24.40
CA LYS A 13 -2.06 11.74 -25.40
C LYS A 13 -0.74 11.02 -25.05
N GLY A 14 -0.08 11.36 -23.94
CA GLY A 14 1.18 10.76 -23.45
C GLY A 14 1.05 9.86 -22.19
N GLY A 15 -0.17 9.50 -21.79
CA GLY A 15 -0.44 8.77 -20.54
C GLY A 15 0.05 7.31 -20.47
N GLY A 16 0.59 6.74 -21.55
CA GLY A 16 0.99 5.32 -21.58
C GLY A 16 2.13 4.98 -20.60
N LEU A 17 3.19 5.80 -20.58
CA LEU A 17 4.33 5.61 -19.67
C LEU A 17 3.92 5.78 -18.20
N ILE A 18 3.06 6.77 -17.91
CA ILE A 18 2.58 7.05 -16.56
C ILE A 18 1.64 5.95 -16.09
N ALA A 19 0.75 5.45 -16.96
CA ALA A 19 -0.13 4.33 -16.65
C ALA A 19 0.68 3.05 -16.37
N TRP A 20 1.75 2.80 -17.14
CA TRP A 20 2.65 1.67 -16.92
C TRP A 20 3.41 1.77 -15.58
N ASN A 21 4.01 2.92 -15.28
CA ASN A 21 4.66 3.14 -14.00
C ASN A 21 3.68 3.06 -12.82
N THR A 22 2.43 3.51 -13.02
CA THR A 22 1.37 3.40 -11.99
C THR A 22 0.96 1.94 -11.78
N LEU A 23 0.93 1.12 -12.83
CA LEU A 23 0.66 -0.31 -12.71
C LEU A 23 1.78 -1.06 -12.02
N ILE A 24 3.05 -0.80 -12.39
CA ILE A 24 4.20 -1.42 -11.72
C ILE A 24 4.24 -0.98 -10.25
N GLY A 25 4.14 0.31 -9.99
CA GLY A 25 4.15 0.84 -8.61
C GLY A 25 2.97 0.32 -7.78
N GLY A 26 1.77 0.29 -8.36
CA GLY A 26 0.58 -0.27 -7.73
C GLY A 26 0.72 -1.77 -7.43
N GLY A 27 1.23 -2.54 -8.39
CA GLY A 27 1.49 -3.97 -8.23
C GLY A 27 2.53 -4.28 -7.14
N VAL A 28 3.66 -3.56 -7.14
CA VAL A 28 4.68 -3.68 -6.08
C VAL A 28 4.10 -3.35 -4.71
N THR A 29 3.32 -2.27 -4.62
CA THR A 29 2.65 -1.89 -3.37
C THR A 29 1.69 -2.98 -2.90
N LEU A 30 0.92 -3.59 -3.80
CA LEU A 30 -0.01 -4.67 -3.50
C LEU A 30 0.72 -5.92 -2.98
N VAL A 31 1.83 -6.29 -3.62
CA VAL A 31 2.68 -7.41 -3.18
C VAL A 31 3.26 -7.15 -1.79
N LEU A 32 3.76 -5.94 -1.52
CA LEU A 32 4.29 -5.59 -0.20
C LEU A 32 3.20 -5.63 0.88
N ILE A 33 2.01 -5.09 0.59
CA ILE A 33 0.87 -5.14 1.52
C ILE A 33 0.46 -6.60 1.80
N LEU A 34 0.38 -7.44 0.76
CA LEU A 34 0.08 -8.87 0.89
C LEU A 34 1.13 -9.61 1.73
N ALA A 35 2.41 -9.35 1.50
CA ALA A 35 3.49 -9.96 2.27
C ALA A 35 3.42 -9.58 3.76
N LEU A 36 3.16 -8.30 4.06
CA LEU A 36 3.00 -7.81 5.43
C LEU A 36 1.73 -8.38 6.08
N TRP A 37 0.64 -8.50 5.33
CA TRP A 37 -0.61 -9.09 5.82
C TRP A 37 -0.44 -10.59 6.15
N LEU A 38 0.19 -11.36 5.27
CA LEU A 38 0.51 -12.76 5.51
C LEU A 38 1.46 -12.92 6.71
N GLY A 39 2.47 -12.06 6.83
CA GLY A 39 3.37 -12.04 7.99
C GLY A 39 2.62 -11.73 9.29
N SER A 40 1.67 -10.81 9.25
CA SER A 40 0.80 -10.46 10.39
C SER A 40 -0.10 -11.62 10.83
N LEU A 41 -0.44 -12.57 9.97
CA LEU A 41 -1.21 -13.76 10.36
C LEU A 41 -0.35 -14.81 11.07
N TRP A 42 0.96 -14.82 10.78
CA TRP A 42 1.87 -15.82 11.34
C TRP A 42 2.38 -15.41 12.72
N ASP A 43 2.91 -14.20 12.86
CA ASP A 43 3.50 -13.70 14.11
C ASP A 43 3.47 -12.17 14.15
N PHE A 44 2.27 -11.63 14.42
CA PHE A 44 2.05 -10.20 14.54
C PHE A 44 2.92 -9.57 15.63
N ASP A 45 3.04 -10.21 16.79
CA ASP A 45 3.79 -9.70 17.94
C ASP A 45 5.27 -9.50 17.60
N ARG A 46 5.89 -10.44 16.88
CA ARG A 46 7.28 -10.33 16.45
C ARG A 46 7.51 -9.24 15.43
N LEU A 47 6.62 -9.11 14.43
CA LEU A 47 6.69 -8.03 13.44
C LEU A 47 6.46 -6.66 14.08
N PHE A 48 5.50 -6.58 14.99
CA PHE A 48 5.17 -5.38 15.74
C PHE A 48 6.35 -4.95 16.63
N HIS A 49 7.01 -5.90 17.31
CA HIS A 49 8.20 -5.63 18.11
C HIS A 49 9.38 -5.14 17.26
N GLN A 50 9.64 -5.77 16.10
CA GLN A 50 10.68 -5.31 15.18
C GLN A 50 10.40 -3.91 14.62
N PHE A 51 9.15 -3.63 14.24
CA PHE A 51 8.73 -2.29 13.84
C PHE A 51 9.02 -1.26 14.95
N HIS A 52 8.71 -1.59 16.21
CA HIS A 52 8.96 -0.70 17.33
C HIS A 52 10.45 -0.40 17.51
N LEU A 53 11.31 -1.42 17.42
CA LEU A 53 12.76 -1.22 17.54
C LEU A 53 13.34 -0.36 16.41
N ILE A 54 12.79 -0.45 15.20
CA ILE A 54 13.25 0.32 14.04
C ILE A 54 12.70 1.76 14.09
N ALA A 55 11.42 1.91 14.41
CA ALA A 55 10.75 3.21 14.42
C ALA A 55 11.05 4.04 15.67
N PHE A 56 11.36 3.38 16.79
CA PHE A 56 11.66 4.00 18.06
C PHE A 56 12.98 3.45 18.62
N SER A 57 14.03 4.27 18.57
CA SER A 57 15.36 3.94 19.09
C SER A 57 15.53 4.22 20.58
N ASN A 58 14.46 4.48 21.33
CA ASN A 58 14.51 4.83 22.75
C ASN A 58 13.69 3.84 23.61
N ASP A 59 13.99 3.73 24.90
CA ASP A 59 13.28 2.84 25.84
C ASP A 59 12.01 3.45 26.47
N PHE A 60 11.62 4.67 26.09
CA PHE A 60 10.47 5.38 26.65
C PHE A 60 9.12 4.82 26.19
N TRP A 61 9.06 4.01 25.11
CA TRP A 61 7.80 3.36 24.69
C TRP A 61 7.29 2.33 25.71
N SER A 62 8.20 1.78 26.53
CA SER A 62 7.90 0.82 27.59
C SER A 62 7.77 1.48 28.99
N ALA A 63 8.08 2.77 29.11
CA ALA A 63 8.16 3.45 30.40
C ALA A 63 6.81 3.43 31.13
N LYS A 64 6.76 2.61 32.19
CA LYS A 64 5.64 2.43 33.14
C LYS A 64 4.35 1.81 32.58
N GLY A 65 4.39 1.12 31.43
CA GLY A 65 3.29 0.24 30.99
C GLY A 65 1.95 0.94 30.69
N TYR A 66 1.93 2.26 30.53
CA TYR A 66 0.71 3.02 30.22
C TYR A 66 0.33 2.94 28.74
N MET A 67 1.30 2.95 27.81
CA MET A 67 1.02 2.87 26.37
C MET A 67 0.40 1.52 25.97
N LEU A 68 0.87 0.40 26.54
CA LEU A 68 0.29 -0.93 26.27
C LEU A 68 -1.13 -1.08 26.83
N LYS A 69 -1.51 -0.32 27.88
CA LYS A 69 -2.89 -0.28 28.39
C LYS A 69 -3.81 0.57 27.52
N LEU A 70 -3.29 1.65 26.94
CA LEU A 70 -4.05 2.53 26.04
C LEU A 70 -4.20 1.93 24.64
N PHE A 71 -3.18 1.19 24.18
CA PHE A 71 -3.15 0.56 22.87
C PHE A 71 -2.69 -0.89 22.97
N PRO A 72 -3.60 -1.82 23.34
CA PRO A 72 -3.30 -3.24 23.42
C PRO A 72 -2.90 -3.79 22.05
N GLY A 73 -2.17 -4.90 22.01
CA GLY A 73 -1.72 -5.52 20.74
C GLY A 73 -2.85 -5.77 19.74
N GLY A 74 -4.04 -6.16 20.23
CA GLY A 74 -5.24 -6.33 19.39
C GLY A 74 -5.71 -5.05 18.70
N PHE A 75 -5.59 -3.87 19.35
CA PHE A 75 -5.92 -2.59 18.73
C PHE A 75 -5.01 -2.29 17.54
N TRP A 76 -3.71 -2.58 17.67
CA TRP A 76 -2.76 -2.39 16.58
C TRP A 76 -2.98 -3.38 15.45
N TYR A 77 -3.35 -4.62 15.77
CA TYR A 77 -3.73 -5.61 14.76
C TYR A 77 -4.91 -5.11 13.93
N ASP A 78 -5.97 -4.61 14.57
CA ASP A 78 -7.15 -4.09 13.89
C ASP A 78 -6.83 -2.86 13.02
N ILE A 79 -5.97 -1.94 13.51
CA ILE A 79 -5.50 -0.79 12.73
C ILE A 79 -4.70 -1.22 11.52
N VAL A 80 -3.77 -2.16 11.68
CA VAL A 80 -2.93 -2.66 10.57
C VAL A 80 -3.83 -3.34 9.54
N LEU A 81 -4.81 -4.13 9.96
CA LEU A 81 -5.76 -4.79 9.06
C LEU A 81 -6.63 -3.78 8.31
N PHE A 82 -7.16 -2.77 9.00
CA PHE A 82 -7.97 -1.71 8.39
C PHE A 82 -7.13 -0.85 7.42
N GLY A 83 -5.92 -0.46 7.82
CA GLY A 83 -5.00 0.30 6.98
C GLY A 83 -4.56 -0.49 5.75
N ALA A 84 -4.14 -1.74 5.93
CA ALA A 84 -3.71 -2.62 4.85
C ALA A 84 -4.86 -2.87 3.85
N SER A 85 -6.07 -3.12 4.33
CA SER A 85 -7.24 -3.31 3.46
C SER A 85 -7.61 -2.04 2.69
N GLY A 86 -7.58 -0.86 3.35
CA GLY A 86 -7.81 0.43 2.70
C GLY A 86 -6.76 0.76 1.63
N MET A 87 -5.49 0.53 1.93
CA MET A 87 -4.39 0.73 0.98
C MET A 87 -4.46 -0.26 -0.19
N ALA A 88 -4.78 -1.53 0.08
CA ALA A 88 -4.99 -2.54 -0.95
C ALA A 88 -6.16 -2.17 -1.88
N ALA A 89 -7.28 -1.71 -1.32
CA ALA A 89 -8.43 -1.24 -2.09
C ALA A 89 -8.07 -0.04 -2.98
N ALA A 90 -7.36 0.95 -2.43
CA ALA A 90 -6.91 2.12 -3.20
C ALA A 90 -5.95 1.73 -4.34
N ALA A 91 -5.00 0.83 -4.07
CA ALA A 91 -4.07 0.30 -5.07
C ALA A 91 -4.82 -0.48 -6.17
N ALA A 92 -5.78 -1.32 -5.79
CA ALA A 92 -6.61 -2.06 -6.74
C ALA A 92 -7.41 -1.12 -7.66
N VAL A 93 -8.02 -0.07 -7.12
CA VAL A 93 -8.75 0.94 -7.91
C VAL A 93 -7.82 1.63 -8.90
N LEU A 94 -6.62 2.05 -8.48
CA LEU A 94 -5.63 2.66 -9.37
C LEU A 94 -5.18 1.70 -10.47
N CYS A 95 -4.94 0.44 -10.13
CA CYS A 95 -4.58 -0.59 -11.12
C CYS A 95 -5.69 -0.84 -12.12
N VAL A 96 -6.95 -0.88 -11.68
CA VAL A 96 -8.11 -1.04 -12.57
C VAL A 96 -8.23 0.15 -13.52
N ILE A 97 -8.09 1.38 -13.03
CA ILE A 97 -8.16 2.60 -13.85
C ILE A 97 -7.01 2.65 -14.87
N ALA A 98 -5.79 2.37 -14.44
CA ALA A 98 -4.61 2.37 -15.33
C ALA A 98 -4.66 1.22 -16.35
N GLY A 99 -5.10 0.03 -15.93
CA GLY A 99 -5.24 -1.15 -16.78
C GLY A 99 -6.34 -1.00 -17.83
N SER A 100 -7.51 -0.50 -17.42
CA SER A 100 -8.60 -0.21 -18.37
C SER A 100 -8.19 0.87 -19.37
N TYR A 101 -7.50 1.93 -18.93
CA TYR A 101 -6.95 2.94 -19.84
C TYR A 101 -6.01 2.33 -20.88
N LEU A 102 -5.05 1.49 -20.48
CA LEU A 102 -4.13 0.82 -21.43
C LEU A 102 -4.84 -0.13 -22.39
N PHE A 103 -5.83 -0.88 -21.91
CA PHE A 103 -6.63 -1.80 -22.71
C PHE A 103 -7.42 -1.06 -23.80
N PHE A 104 -8.12 0.02 -23.44
CA PHE A 104 -8.90 0.82 -24.39
C PHE A 104 -8.04 1.62 -25.37
N THR A 105 -6.86 2.09 -24.94
CA THR A 105 -6.00 2.92 -25.79
C THR A 105 -5.11 2.08 -26.74
N LYS A 106 -5.02 0.75 -26.58
CA LYS A 106 -4.15 -0.17 -27.37
C LYS A 106 -2.66 0.24 -27.51
N LYS A 107 -2.21 1.29 -26.83
CA LYS A 107 -0.82 1.79 -26.89
C LYS A 107 0.17 1.01 -26.03
N GLY A 108 -0.30 0.03 -25.25
CA GLY A 108 0.54 -0.77 -24.36
C GLY A 108 1.58 -1.65 -25.08
N LEU A 109 1.37 -1.98 -26.37
CA LEU A 109 2.26 -2.90 -27.10
C LEU A 109 3.35 -2.23 -27.94
N HIS A 110 3.33 -0.90 -28.13
CA HIS A 110 4.15 -0.24 -29.15
C HIS A 110 5.34 0.56 -28.60
N PHE A 111 5.63 0.46 -27.30
CA PHE A 111 6.72 1.21 -26.66
C PHE A 111 7.98 0.38 -26.40
N HIS A 112 8.00 -0.90 -26.78
CA HIS A 112 9.15 -1.79 -26.61
C HIS A 112 9.81 -2.25 -27.91
N ARG A 113 9.59 -1.52 -29.02
CA ARG A 113 10.30 -1.73 -30.29
C ARG A 113 10.88 -0.43 -30.80
#